data_AF-L0IKK8-F1
#
_entry.id   AF-L0IKK8-F1
#
_cell.length_a   1.000
_cell.length_b   1.000
_cell.length_c   1.000
_cell.angle_alpha   90.00
_cell.angle_beta   90.00
_cell.angle_gamma   90.00
#
_symmetry.space_group_name_H-M   'P 1'
#
loop_
_entity.id
_entity.type
_entity.pdbx_description
1 polymer ?
#
loop_
_entity_poly.entity_id
_entity_poly.type
_entity_poly.pdbx_seq_one_letter_code
_entity_poly.pdbx_strand_id
1 'polypeptide(L)'
;MKLGRKAFEYFYALLIIFLLWYMISQIVNINLIPSPLLVLENLSKTFKSKIMIHVEYSLFRILMGIALSLIVGVPTGIVMGYFRKVDKLLSPIVYLIYPIPKIALLPVVMLIFGLGEMSKIFMIAVIVVFQVIVSLRDAVKGIPENMYYSIYSLGGSLFQLLREVIIPASLINILTSIRVALGTAISVLFFTETFGTEYGIGYFIMDSWMRVNYLDMYSGIIVLSLMGIVLFSIIDFLEFIFYRW
;
A
#
# COMPACT_ATOMS: atom_id res chain seq x y z
N MET A 1 19.25 21.57 8.31
CA MET A 1 20.02 21.33 7.06
C MET A 1 19.66 20.04 6.30
N LYS A 2 19.28 18.92 6.94
CA LYS A 2 18.96 17.65 6.23
C LYS A 2 17.63 17.65 5.44
N LEU A 3 16.62 18.41 5.86
CA LEU A 3 15.30 18.45 5.20
C LEU A 3 15.35 19.17 3.83
N GLY A 4 16.03 20.31 3.77
CA GLY A 4 16.15 21.09 2.52
C GLY A 4 16.93 20.36 1.42
N ARG A 5 17.93 19.54 1.79
CA ARG A 5 18.71 18.74 0.85
C ARG A 5 17.87 17.61 0.22
N LYS A 6 17.06 16.89 1.02
CA LYS A 6 16.14 15.87 0.51
C LYS A 6 15.08 16.47 -0.42
N ALA A 7 14.47 17.59 -0.02
CA ALA A 7 13.48 18.27 -0.86
C ALA A 7 14.07 18.68 -2.22
N PHE A 8 15.32 19.16 -2.22
CA PHE A 8 16.06 19.49 -3.44
C PHE A 8 16.34 18.26 -4.32
N GLU A 9 16.73 17.13 -3.72
CA GLU A 9 16.96 15.86 -4.43
C GLU A 9 15.67 15.34 -5.11
N TYR A 10 14.53 15.37 -4.43
CA TYR A 10 13.24 15.00 -5.02
C TYR A 10 12.80 15.95 -6.13
N PHE A 11 12.98 17.26 -5.94
CA PHE A 11 12.67 18.26 -6.97
C PHE A 11 13.50 18.03 -8.24
N TYR A 12 14.80 17.78 -8.08
CA TYR A 12 15.70 17.50 -9.19
C TYR A 12 15.31 16.20 -9.93
N ALA A 13 14.95 15.15 -9.19
CA ALA A 13 14.46 13.90 -9.79
C ALA A 13 13.16 14.11 -10.59
N LEU A 14 12.20 14.84 -10.04
CA LEU A 14 10.96 15.19 -10.74
C LEU A 14 11.22 16.03 -11.99
N LEU A 15 12.15 16.98 -11.93
CA LEU A 15 12.55 17.80 -13.07
C LEU A 15 13.13 16.94 -14.19
N ILE A 16 14.03 16.00 -13.85
CA ILE A 16 14.61 15.08 -14.83
C ILE A 16 13.53 14.24 -15.50
N ILE A 17 12.61 13.65 -14.72
CA ILE A 17 11.52 12.83 -15.25
C ILE A 17 10.64 13.66 -16.20
N PHE A 18 10.31 14.89 -15.81
CA PHE A 18 9.50 15.80 -16.61
C PHE A 18 10.20 16.18 -17.92
N LEU A 19 11.49 16.52 -17.86
CA LEU A 19 12.28 16.87 -19.03
C LEU A 19 12.43 15.69 -19.99
N LEU A 20 12.70 14.49 -19.47
CA LEU A 20 12.79 13.27 -20.28
C LEU A 20 11.46 12.98 -20.97
N TRP A 21 10.34 13.06 -20.26
CA TRP A 21 9.01 12.88 -20.87
C TRP A 21 8.73 13.95 -21.93
N TYR A 22 9.03 15.22 -21.65
CA TYR A 22 8.87 16.30 -22.63
C TYR A 22 9.70 16.05 -23.90
N MET A 23 10.99 15.70 -23.76
CA MET A 23 11.86 15.40 -24.90
C MET A 23 11.34 14.20 -25.72
N ILE A 24 10.92 13.13 -25.06
CA ILE A 24 10.35 11.95 -25.73
C ILE A 24 9.07 12.33 -26.49
N SER A 25 8.19 13.13 -25.88
CA SER A 25 6.96 13.60 -26.53
C SER A 25 7.24 14.37 -27.82
N GLN A 26 8.26 15.25 -27.81
CA GLN A 26 8.68 16.01 -29.00
C GLN A 26 9.30 15.13 -30.09
N ILE A 27 10.11 14.13 -29.71
CA ILE A 27 10.78 13.23 -30.67
C ILE A 27 9.78 12.27 -31.32
N VAL A 28 8.88 11.69 -30.53
CA VAL A 28 7.96 10.66 -30.99
C VAL A 28 6.85 11.29 -31.84
N ASN A 29 6.42 12.52 -31.54
CA ASN A 29 5.42 13.30 -32.30
C ASN A 29 4.17 12.51 -32.73
N ILE A 30 3.74 11.58 -31.87
CA ILE A 30 2.52 10.79 -32.02
C ILE A 30 1.63 11.11 -30.82
N ASN A 31 0.33 11.27 -31.04
CA ASN A 31 -0.68 11.54 -30.00
C ASN A 31 -0.66 10.54 -28.82
N LEU A 32 0.00 9.39 -29.00
CA LEU A 32 0.20 8.35 -27.99
C LEU A 32 0.99 8.86 -26.77
N ILE A 33 1.94 9.79 -26.95
CA ILE A 33 2.74 10.37 -25.86
C ILE A 33 2.50 11.88 -25.82
N PRO A 34 1.38 12.33 -25.22
CA PRO A 34 1.08 13.75 -25.13
C PRO A 34 2.14 14.49 -24.31
N SER A 35 2.32 15.77 -24.61
CA SER A 35 3.22 16.64 -23.87
C SER A 35 2.79 16.70 -22.39
N PRO A 36 3.72 16.61 -21.43
CA PRO A 36 3.38 16.68 -20.01
C PRO A 36 2.66 17.99 -19.64
N LEU A 37 2.93 19.09 -20.34
CA LEU A 37 2.23 20.38 -20.15
C LEU A 37 0.75 20.27 -20.48
N LEU A 38 0.40 19.61 -21.59
CA LEU A 38 -0.99 19.39 -22.00
C LEU A 38 -1.72 18.46 -21.03
N VAL A 39 -1.02 17.44 -20.51
CA VAL A 39 -1.60 16.55 -19.49
C VAL A 39 -1.89 17.31 -18.21
N LEU A 40 -0.97 18.17 -17.73
CA LEU A 40 -1.20 18.97 -16.54
C LEU A 40 -2.34 19.99 -16.73
N GLU A 41 -2.42 20.61 -17.90
CA GLU A 41 -3.55 21.50 -18.23
C GLU A 41 -4.87 20.73 -18.24
N ASN A 42 -4.92 19.56 -18.89
CA ASN A 42 -6.10 18.71 -18.91
C ASN A 42 -6.50 18.28 -17.50
N LEU A 43 -5.54 17.80 -16.70
CA LEU A 43 -5.74 17.42 -15.31
C LEU A 43 -6.37 18.55 -14.51
N SER A 44 -5.87 19.79 -14.63
CA SER A 44 -6.44 20.93 -13.92
C SER A 44 -7.92 21.20 -14.26
N LYS A 45 -8.33 20.93 -15.50
CA LYS A 45 -9.71 21.12 -15.99
C LYS A 45 -10.62 19.96 -15.62
N THR A 46 -10.13 18.72 -15.68
CA THR A 46 -10.94 17.50 -15.49
C THR A 46 -10.89 16.94 -14.07
N PHE A 47 -9.97 17.41 -13.22
CA PHE A 47 -9.78 16.84 -11.88
C PHE A 47 -11.06 16.84 -11.05
N LYS A 48 -11.67 18.01 -10.85
CA LYS A 48 -12.88 18.14 -10.01
C LYS A 48 -14.11 17.46 -10.62
N SER A 49 -14.25 17.51 -11.94
CA SER A 49 -15.47 17.08 -12.63
C SER A 49 -15.49 15.60 -12.96
N LYS A 50 -14.32 15.00 -13.22
CA LYS A 50 -14.21 13.60 -13.64
C LYS A 50 -13.38 12.76 -12.69
N ILE A 51 -12.19 13.22 -12.28
CA ILE A 51 -11.18 12.34 -11.64
C ILE A 51 -11.39 12.20 -10.12
N MET A 52 -11.90 13.24 -9.45
CA MET A 52 -12.02 13.29 -7.99
C MET A 52 -12.80 12.09 -7.41
N ILE A 53 -13.92 11.73 -8.03
CA ILE A 53 -14.73 10.58 -7.59
C ILE A 53 -13.92 9.27 -7.68
N HIS A 54 -13.11 9.10 -8.72
CA HIS A 54 -12.26 7.92 -8.85
C HIS A 54 -11.18 7.86 -7.76
N VAL A 55 -10.61 9.01 -7.38
CA VAL A 55 -9.65 9.11 -6.27
C VAL A 55 -10.29 8.66 -4.96
N GLU A 56 -11.50 9.13 -4.67
CA GLU A 56 -12.22 8.80 -3.43
C GLU A 56 -12.45 7.30 -3.27
N TYR A 57 -12.94 6.64 -4.32
CA TYR A 57 -13.16 5.19 -4.30
C TYR A 57 -11.84 4.41 -4.17
N SER A 58 -10.79 4.81 -4.90
CA SER A 58 -9.48 4.17 -4.81
C SER A 58 -8.85 4.33 -3.43
N LEU A 59 -8.95 5.52 -2.82
CA LEU A 59 -8.49 5.77 -1.45
C LEU A 59 -9.29 4.95 -0.43
N PHE A 60 -10.62 4.90 -0.57
CA PHE A 60 -11.45 4.07 0.30
C PHE A 60 -11.03 2.60 0.25
N ARG A 61 -10.88 2.04 -0.95
CA ARG A 61 -10.50 0.62 -1.14
C ARG A 61 -9.15 0.29 -0.53
N ILE A 62 -8.14 1.12 -0.76
CA ILE A 62 -6.79 0.86 -0.23
C ILE A 62 -6.76 0.98 1.30
N LEU A 63 -7.44 1.98 1.87
CA LEU A 63 -7.51 2.17 3.31
C LEU A 63 -8.25 1.02 4.00
N MET A 64 -9.38 0.59 3.42
CA MET A 64 -10.14 -0.55 3.95
C MET A 64 -9.37 -1.87 3.81
N GLY A 65 -8.68 -2.08 2.69
CA GLY A 65 -7.86 -3.27 2.48
C GLY A 65 -6.70 -3.35 3.48
N ILE A 66 -6.01 -2.22 3.71
CA ILE A 66 -4.96 -2.13 4.73
C ILE A 66 -5.54 -2.34 6.12
N ALA A 67 -6.65 -1.68 6.47
CA ALA A 67 -7.27 -1.84 7.79
C ALA A 67 -7.65 -3.31 8.06
N LEU A 68 -8.28 -3.98 7.09
CA LEU A 68 -8.62 -5.41 7.20
C LEU A 68 -7.36 -6.27 7.36
N SER A 69 -6.30 -5.97 6.60
CA SER A 69 -5.02 -6.68 6.70
C SER A 69 -4.37 -6.52 8.08
N LEU A 70 -4.50 -5.37 8.73
CA LEU A 70 -3.96 -5.14 10.06
C LEU A 70 -4.78 -5.84 11.15
N ILE A 71 -6.11 -5.79 11.04
CA ILE A 71 -7.02 -6.47 11.97
C ILE A 71 -6.73 -7.97 12.03
N VAL A 72 -6.39 -8.58 10.89
CA VAL A 72 -6.05 -10.02 10.84
C VAL A 72 -4.56 -10.24 11.09
N GLY A 73 -3.70 -9.50 10.41
CA GLY A 73 -2.27 -9.78 10.35
C GLY A 73 -1.53 -9.44 11.65
N VAL A 74 -1.92 -8.37 12.35
CA VAL A 74 -1.27 -7.98 13.60
C VAL A 74 -1.50 -9.03 14.70
N PRO A 75 -2.75 -9.44 15.01
CA PRO A 75 -2.98 -10.49 15.99
C PRO A 75 -2.31 -11.82 15.61
N THR A 76 -2.44 -12.26 14.35
CA THR A 76 -1.82 -13.52 13.90
C THR A 76 -0.29 -13.46 14.01
N GLY A 77 0.32 -12.36 13.58
CA GLY A 77 1.77 -12.16 13.69
C GLY A 77 2.25 -12.17 15.14
N ILE A 78 1.56 -11.47 16.05
CA ILE A 78 1.89 -11.45 17.48
C ILE A 78 1.76 -12.85 18.09
N VAL A 79 0.65 -13.55 17.84
CA VAL A 79 0.41 -14.89 18.40
C VAL A 79 1.46 -15.89 17.87
N MET A 80 1.80 -15.84 16.59
CA MET A 80 2.87 -16.67 16.02
C MET A 80 4.24 -16.30 16.58
N GLY A 81 4.53 -15.01 16.79
CA GLY A 81 5.81 -14.59 17.34
C GLY A 81 6.00 -14.98 18.80
N TYR A 82 4.92 -14.89 19.59
CA TYR A 82 4.94 -15.13 21.03
C TYR A 82 4.79 -16.62 21.40
N PHE A 83 3.87 -17.36 20.75
CA PHE A 83 3.61 -18.76 21.08
C PHE A 83 4.31 -19.73 20.13
N ARG A 84 5.41 -20.34 20.58
CA ARG A 84 6.20 -21.32 19.79
C ARG A 84 5.39 -22.50 19.23
N LYS A 85 4.30 -22.91 19.90
CA LYS A 85 3.40 -23.96 19.40
C LYS A 85 2.61 -23.50 18.19
N VAL A 86 2.06 -22.29 18.24
CA VAL A 86 1.30 -21.70 17.12
C VAL A 86 2.21 -21.42 15.94
N ASP A 87 3.43 -20.93 16.21
CA ASP A 87 4.45 -20.74 15.20
C ASP A 87 4.76 -22.02 14.41
N LYS A 88 5.02 -23.12 15.11
CA LYS A 88 5.31 -24.43 14.48
C LYS A 88 4.16 -24.93 13.61
N LEU A 89 2.92 -24.62 13.97
CA LEU A 89 1.73 -25.02 13.22
C LEU A 89 1.48 -24.13 11.99
N LEU A 90 1.56 -22.81 12.15
CA LEU A 90 1.18 -21.85 11.12
C LEU A 90 2.34 -21.48 10.17
N SER A 91 3.59 -21.55 10.61
CA SER A 91 4.74 -21.15 9.78
C SER A 91 4.84 -21.94 8.46
N PRO A 92 4.61 -23.26 8.40
CA PRO A 92 4.57 -23.98 7.12
C PRO A 92 3.46 -23.49 6.18
N ILE A 93 2.28 -23.16 6.72
CA ILE A 93 1.14 -22.64 5.95
C ILE A 93 1.49 -21.28 5.37
N VAL A 94 2.01 -20.37 6.20
CA VAL A 94 2.45 -19.04 5.76
C VAL A 94 3.55 -19.16 4.71
N TYR A 95 4.53 -20.04 4.91
CA TYR A 95 5.61 -20.26 3.95
C TYR A 95 5.12 -20.77 2.58
N LEU A 96 4.13 -21.66 2.55
CA LEU A 96 3.57 -22.19 1.30
C LEU A 96 2.68 -21.17 0.58
N ILE A 97 1.91 -20.36 1.32
CA ILE A 97 0.96 -19.40 0.73
C ILE A 97 1.65 -18.09 0.33
N TYR A 98 2.67 -17.67 1.07
CA TYR A 98 3.35 -16.40 0.85
C TYR A 98 3.97 -16.18 -0.55
N PRO A 99 4.52 -17.18 -1.27
CA PRO A 99 5.03 -16.97 -2.64
C PRO A 99 3.96 -17.03 -3.73
N ILE A 100 2.73 -17.49 -3.43
CA ILE A 100 1.66 -17.63 -4.43
C ILE A 100 1.33 -16.26 -5.04
N PRO A 101 1.26 -16.10 -6.38
CA PRO A 101 0.86 -14.84 -7.00
C PRO A 101 -0.63 -14.58 -6.71
N LYS A 102 -0.91 -13.86 -5.61
CA LYS A 102 -2.29 -13.65 -5.13
C LYS A 102 -3.18 -12.97 -6.15
N ILE A 103 -2.61 -12.12 -7.01
CA ILE A 103 -3.35 -11.47 -8.09
C ILE A 103 -4.00 -12.48 -9.06
N ALA A 104 -3.39 -13.66 -9.24
CA ALA A 104 -3.96 -14.72 -10.09
C ALA A 104 -5.25 -15.32 -9.51
N LEU A 105 -5.53 -15.09 -8.22
CA LEU A 105 -6.77 -15.51 -7.57
C LEU A 105 -7.92 -14.53 -7.77
N LEU A 106 -7.69 -13.39 -8.44
CA LEU A 106 -8.71 -12.37 -8.68
C LEU A 106 -10.04 -12.92 -9.24
N PRO A 107 -10.05 -13.78 -10.27
CA PRO A 107 -11.30 -14.34 -10.79
C PRO A 107 -12.06 -15.18 -9.75
N VAL A 108 -11.34 -15.96 -8.94
CA VAL A 108 -11.93 -16.77 -7.86
C VAL A 108 -12.55 -15.88 -6.80
N VAL A 109 -11.85 -14.82 -6.41
CA VAL A 109 -12.36 -13.84 -5.44
C VAL A 109 -13.61 -13.13 -5.99
N MET A 110 -13.62 -12.80 -7.28
CA MET A 110 -14.81 -12.22 -7.93
C MET A 110 -15.99 -13.18 -8.00
N LEU A 111 -15.76 -14.48 -8.16
CA LEU A 111 -16.83 -15.48 -8.11
C LEU A 111 -17.45 -15.59 -6.71
N ILE A 112 -16.63 -15.48 -5.66
CA ILE A 112 -17.07 -15.64 -4.27
C ILE A 112 -17.74 -14.36 -3.75
N PHE A 113 -17.11 -13.20 -3.93
CA PHE A 113 -17.54 -11.93 -3.36
C PHE A 113 -18.30 -11.03 -4.35
N GLY A 114 -18.44 -11.47 -5.60
CA GLY A 114 -18.99 -10.68 -6.69
C GLY A 114 -18.03 -9.62 -7.22
N LEU A 115 -18.54 -8.84 -8.17
CA LEU A 115 -17.80 -7.76 -8.82
C LEU A 115 -17.75 -6.46 -8.02
N GLY A 116 -18.38 -6.39 -6.84
CA GLY A 116 -18.48 -5.17 -6.04
C GLY A 116 -17.19 -4.70 -5.35
N GLU A 117 -17.34 -3.86 -4.32
CA GLU A 117 -16.23 -3.32 -3.52
C GLU A 117 -15.48 -4.41 -2.73
N MET A 118 -16.20 -5.42 -2.25
CA MET A 118 -15.64 -6.43 -1.35
C MET A 118 -14.53 -7.25 -1.98
N SER A 119 -14.64 -7.61 -3.26
CA SER A 119 -13.59 -8.37 -3.95
C SER A 119 -12.28 -7.57 -4.04
N LYS A 120 -12.38 -6.26 -4.31
CA LYS A 120 -11.22 -5.36 -4.43
C LYS A 120 -10.53 -5.15 -3.08
N ILE A 121 -11.32 -4.83 -2.05
CA ILE A 121 -10.84 -4.67 -0.66
C ILE A 121 -10.18 -5.96 -0.17
N PHE A 122 -10.80 -7.12 -0.43
CA PHE A 122 -10.28 -8.42 -0.04
C PHE A 122 -8.95 -8.74 -0.74
N MET A 123 -8.83 -8.44 -2.03
CA MET A 123 -7.57 -8.66 -2.77
C MET A 123 -6.41 -7.85 -2.21
N ILE A 124 -6.65 -6.58 -1.87
CA ILE A 124 -5.65 -5.74 -1.22
C ILE A 124 -5.30 -6.33 0.15
N ALA A 125 -6.31 -6.70 0.95
CA ALA A 125 -6.10 -7.24 2.29
C ALA A 125 -5.27 -8.54 2.28
N VAL A 126 -5.58 -9.48 1.38
CA VAL A 126 -4.87 -10.76 1.27
C VAL A 126 -3.41 -10.58 0.84
N ILE A 127 -3.09 -9.51 0.11
CA ILE A 127 -1.70 -9.25 -0.30
C ILE A 127 -0.90 -8.63 0.84
N VAL A 128 -1.50 -7.69 1.56
CA VAL A 128 -0.83 -7.00 2.67
C VAL A 128 -0.72 -7.88 3.92
N VAL A 129 -1.73 -8.71 4.20
CA VAL A 129 -1.84 -9.46 5.46
C VAL A 129 -0.64 -10.36 5.73
N PHE A 130 -0.14 -11.08 4.72
CA PHE A 130 0.99 -11.98 4.95
C PHE A 130 2.31 -11.23 5.19
N GLN A 131 2.50 -10.08 4.54
CA GLN A 131 3.67 -9.22 4.81
C GLN A 131 3.67 -8.78 6.28
N VAL A 132 2.50 -8.36 6.78
CA VAL A 132 2.30 -7.95 8.18
C VAL A 132 2.52 -9.12 9.13
N ILE A 133 1.96 -10.30 8.85
CA ILE A 133 2.12 -11.50 9.69
C ILE A 133 3.59 -11.86 9.83
N VAL A 134 4.32 -11.97 8.70
CA VAL A 134 5.72 -12.40 8.69
C VAL A 134 6.58 -11.40 9.45
N SER A 135 6.45 -10.11 9.13
CA SER A 135 7.24 -9.07 9.80
C SER A 135 6.94 -9.01 11.29
N LEU A 136 5.68 -9.09 11.72
CA LEU A 136 5.37 -9.06 13.14
C LEU A 136 5.80 -10.30 13.89
N ARG A 137 5.64 -11.48 13.31
CA ARG A 137 6.16 -12.70 13.92
C ARG A 137 7.65 -12.57 14.22
N ASP A 138 8.41 -12.05 13.25
CA ASP A 138 9.86 -11.94 13.36
C ASP A 138 10.26 -10.80 14.32
N ALA A 139 9.52 -9.69 14.33
CA ALA A 139 9.69 -8.60 15.29
C ALA A 139 9.49 -9.07 16.74
N VAL A 140 8.40 -9.81 17.02
CA VAL A 140 8.10 -10.29 18.36
C VAL A 140 9.11 -11.33 18.84
N LYS A 141 9.57 -12.22 17.95
CA LYS A 141 10.66 -13.17 18.25
C LYS A 141 12.01 -12.48 18.51
N GLY A 142 12.22 -11.30 17.91
CA GLY A 142 13.42 -10.50 18.07
C GLY A 142 13.48 -9.72 19.38
N ILE A 143 12.39 -9.64 20.14
CA ILE A 143 12.37 -8.95 21.44
C ILE A 143 13.26 -9.73 22.43
N PRO A 144 14.23 -9.08 23.09
CA PRO A 144 15.09 -9.72 24.09
C PRO A 144 14.31 -10.36 25.25
N GLU A 145 14.69 -11.58 25.66
CA GLU A 145 14.00 -12.33 26.71
C GLU A 145 13.92 -11.59 28.05
N ASN A 146 14.91 -10.76 28.37
CA ASN A 146 14.95 -9.95 29.58
C ASN A 146 13.76 -8.98 29.70
N MET A 147 13.27 -8.41 28.57
CA MET A 147 12.09 -7.53 28.60
C MET A 147 10.83 -8.28 29.04
N TYR A 148 10.71 -9.55 28.66
CA TYR A 148 9.61 -10.41 29.09
C TYR A 148 9.73 -10.72 30.60
N TYR A 149 10.92 -11.13 31.06
CA TYR A 149 11.15 -11.45 32.48
C TYR A 149 10.96 -10.25 33.40
N SER A 150 11.28 -9.03 32.96
CA SER A 150 11.02 -7.81 33.74
C SER A 150 9.54 -7.61 34.06
N ILE A 151 8.65 -7.79 33.08
CA ILE A 151 7.20 -7.69 33.30
C ILE A 151 6.71 -8.82 34.21
N TYR A 152 7.16 -10.06 33.99
CA TYR A 152 6.75 -11.19 34.82
C TYR A 152 7.19 -11.09 36.27
N SER A 153 8.40 -10.58 36.52
CA SER A 153 8.93 -10.41 37.88
C SER A 153 8.13 -9.37 38.68
N LEU A 154 7.50 -8.42 38.00
CA LEU A 154 6.58 -7.45 38.60
C LEU A 154 5.16 -7.99 38.77
N GLY A 155 4.92 -9.29 38.51
CA GLY A 155 3.59 -9.90 38.55
C GLY A 155 2.68 -9.48 37.38
N GLY A 156 3.27 -9.01 36.29
CA GLY A 156 2.54 -8.49 35.14
C GLY A 156 1.73 -9.55 34.38
N SER A 157 0.55 -9.17 33.93
CA SER A 157 -0.33 -10.00 33.09
C SER A 157 0.08 -9.98 31.61
N LEU A 158 -0.43 -10.94 30.83
CA LEU A 158 -0.24 -10.98 29.37
C LEU A 158 -0.72 -9.70 28.68
N PHE A 159 -1.78 -9.07 29.19
CA PHE A 159 -2.27 -7.81 28.65
C PHE A 159 -1.30 -6.65 28.87
N GLN A 160 -0.65 -6.59 30.04
CA GLN A 160 0.40 -5.62 30.31
C GLN A 160 1.63 -5.87 29.45
N LEU A 161 2.02 -7.14 29.27
CA LEU A 161 3.11 -7.49 28.35
C LEU A 161 2.81 -7.04 26.91
N LEU A 162 1.58 -7.28 26.43
CA LEU A 162 1.16 -6.89 25.08
C LEU A 162 1.21 -5.38 24.90
N ARG A 163 0.65 -4.62 25.86
CA ARG A 163 0.52 -3.16 25.78
C ARG A 163 1.85 -2.43 25.98
N GLU A 164 2.69 -2.90 26.90
CA GLU A 164 3.89 -2.17 27.34
C GLU A 164 5.16 -2.63 26.62
N VAL A 165 5.20 -3.87 26.08
CA VAL A 165 6.39 -4.42 25.44
C VAL A 165 6.13 -4.77 23.99
N ILE A 166 5.18 -5.67 23.72
CA ILE A 166 5.04 -6.26 22.38
C ILE A 166 4.56 -5.23 21.36
N ILE A 167 3.47 -4.50 21.63
CA ILE A 167 2.91 -3.52 20.71
C ILE A 167 3.91 -2.36 20.47
N PRO A 168 4.49 -1.71 21.51
CA PRO A 168 5.45 -0.64 21.30
C PRO A 168 6.69 -1.08 20.52
N ALA A 169 7.29 -2.22 20.89
CA ALA A 169 8.49 -2.73 20.22
C ALA A 169 8.22 -3.15 18.76
N SER A 170 6.98 -3.53 18.44
CA SER A 170 6.60 -4.01 17.12
C SER A 170 6.05 -2.91 16.20
N LEU A 171 5.67 -1.74 16.74
CA LEU A 171 4.96 -0.70 15.99
C LEU A 171 5.72 -0.23 14.75
N ILE A 172 7.04 -0.01 14.86
CA ILE A 172 7.88 0.39 13.73
C ILE A 172 7.93 -0.68 12.64
N ASN A 173 7.87 -1.96 13.01
CA ASN A 173 7.85 -3.08 12.08
C ASN A 173 6.50 -3.16 11.33
N ILE A 174 5.38 -2.82 12.00
CA ILE A 174 4.07 -2.69 11.34
C ILE A 174 4.14 -1.61 10.26
N LEU A 175 4.62 -0.41 10.62
CA LEU A 175 4.68 0.72 9.69
C LEU A 175 5.59 0.41 8.49
N THR A 176 6.77 -0.17 8.76
CA THR A 176 7.71 -0.58 7.71
C THR A 176 7.08 -1.63 6.79
N SER A 177 6.29 -2.56 7.34
CA SER A 177 5.59 -3.57 6.54
C SER A 177 4.51 -2.98 5.66
N ILE A 178 3.70 -2.07 6.20
CA ILE A 178 2.68 -1.34 5.43
C ILE A 178 3.38 -0.56 4.31
N ARG A 179 4.47 0.14 4.62
CA ARG A 179 5.25 0.91 3.64
C ARG A 179 5.71 0.05 2.47
N VAL A 180 6.32 -1.10 2.74
CA VAL A 180 6.77 -2.02 1.69
C VAL A 180 5.57 -2.58 0.91
N ALA A 181 4.47 -2.90 1.59
CA ALA A 181 3.28 -3.45 0.97
C ALA A 181 2.45 -2.42 0.18
N LEU A 182 2.61 -1.11 0.43
CA LEU A 182 1.86 -0.06 -0.29
C LEU A 182 2.15 -0.09 -1.79
N GLY A 183 3.41 -0.31 -2.18
CA GLY A 183 3.79 -0.38 -3.59
C GLY A 183 3.06 -1.53 -4.32
N THR A 184 3.00 -2.70 -3.71
CA THR A 184 2.29 -3.85 -4.29
C THR A 184 0.77 -3.68 -4.19
N ALA A 185 0.26 -3.09 -3.12
CA ALA A 185 -1.16 -2.79 -2.94
C ALA A 185 -1.69 -1.83 -4.00
N ILE A 186 -0.94 -0.79 -4.39
CA ILE A 186 -1.34 0.15 -5.45
C ILE A 186 -1.38 -0.55 -6.81
N SER A 187 -0.39 -1.37 -7.13
CA SER A 187 -0.40 -2.16 -8.37
C SER A 187 -1.61 -3.10 -8.42
N VAL A 188 -1.93 -3.75 -7.30
CA VAL A 188 -3.10 -4.63 -7.20
C VAL A 188 -4.39 -3.84 -7.31
N LEU A 189 -4.49 -2.70 -6.63
CA LEU A 189 -5.63 -1.80 -6.72
C LEU A 189 -5.92 -1.48 -8.18
N PHE A 190 -4.91 -1.04 -8.94
CA PHE A 190 -5.02 -0.80 -10.39
C PHE A 190 -5.64 -2.00 -11.12
N PHE A 191 -5.08 -3.20 -10.95
CA PHE A 191 -5.61 -4.40 -11.60
C PHE A 191 -7.04 -4.75 -11.17
N THR A 192 -7.36 -4.63 -9.89
CA THR A 192 -8.69 -4.97 -9.35
C THR A 192 -9.76 -3.98 -9.78
N GLU A 193 -9.38 -2.72 -10.05
CA GLU A 193 -10.29 -1.67 -10.52
C GLU A 193 -10.55 -1.75 -12.03
N THR A 194 -9.78 -2.52 -12.79
CA THR A 194 -10.03 -2.74 -14.22
C THR A 194 -11.30 -3.56 -14.47
N PHE A 195 -11.77 -4.31 -13.48
CA PHE A 195 -12.85 -5.27 -13.64
C PHE A 195 -14.06 -4.96 -12.77
N GLY A 196 -15.23 -4.91 -13.39
CA GLY A 196 -16.52 -4.91 -12.69
C GLY A 196 -16.72 -3.70 -11.76
N THR A 197 -16.28 -2.51 -12.14
CA THR A 197 -16.51 -1.28 -11.37
C THR A 197 -16.72 -0.09 -12.31
N GLU A 198 -17.43 0.91 -11.81
CA GLU A 198 -17.70 2.17 -12.50
C GLU A 198 -16.81 3.31 -11.96
N TYR A 199 -16.22 3.12 -10.78
CA TYR A 199 -15.35 4.10 -10.12
C TYR A 199 -14.00 3.50 -9.74
N GLY A 200 -13.00 4.36 -9.52
CA GLY A 200 -11.61 4.00 -9.27
C GLY A 200 -10.65 4.51 -10.34
N ILE A 201 -9.42 4.82 -9.95
CA ILE A 201 -8.40 5.37 -10.85
C ILE A 201 -7.90 4.33 -11.85
N GLY A 202 -7.79 3.06 -11.45
CA GLY A 202 -7.48 1.97 -12.38
C GLY A 202 -8.53 1.83 -13.48
N TYR A 203 -9.81 1.91 -13.11
CA TYR A 203 -10.92 1.98 -14.06
C TYR A 203 -10.77 3.19 -14.99
N PHE A 204 -10.59 4.40 -14.44
CA PHE A 204 -10.50 5.63 -15.23
C PHE A 204 -9.35 5.61 -16.26
N ILE A 205 -8.20 5.06 -15.88
CA ILE A 205 -7.05 4.89 -16.79
C ILE A 205 -7.41 3.94 -17.92
N MET A 206 -7.94 2.76 -17.60
CA MET A 206 -8.27 1.73 -18.59
C MET A 206 -9.40 2.17 -19.52
N ASP A 207 -10.41 2.81 -18.98
CA ASP A 207 -11.54 3.38 -19.71
C ASP A 207 -11.11 4.51 -20.66
N SER A 208 -10.21 5.39 -20.20
CA SER A 208 -9.61 6.44 -21.06
C SER A 208 -8.72 5.86 -22.15
N TRP A 209 -7.98 4.79 -21.85
CA TRP A 209 -7.19 4.05 -22.83
C TRP A 209 -8.07 3.41 -23.91
N MET A 210 -9.17 2.74 -23.53
CA MET A 210 -10.12 2.14 -24.48
C MET A 210 -10.79 3.19 -25.38
N ARG A 211 -11.01 4.41 -24.87
CA ARG A 211 -11.51 5.55 -25.67
C ARG A 211 -10.43 6.27 -26.49
N VAL A 212 -9.18 5.83 -26.43
CA VAL A 212 -8.05 6.51 -27.11
C VAL A 212 -7.87 7.96 -26.61
N ASN A 213 -8.38 8.28 -25.41
CA ASN A 213 -8.20 9.58 -24.79
C ASN A 213 -6.93 9.56 -23.93
N TYR A 214 -5.79 9.76 -24.58
CA TYR A 214 -4.50 9.71 -23.92
C TYR A 214 -4.30 10.85 -22.90
N LEU A 215 -4.89 12.02 -23.11
CA LEU A 215 -4.79 13.11 -22.11
C LEU A 215 -5.42 12.71 -20.78
N ASP A 216 -6.63 12.14 -20.79
CA ASP A 216 -7.28 11.65 -19.58
C ASP A 216 -6.54 10.42 -19.02
N MET A 217 -6.08 9.50 -19.86
CA MET A 217 -5.30 8.33 -19.43
C MET A 217 -4.03 8.73 -18.64
N TYR A 218 -3.20 9.63 -19.21
CA TYR A 218 -2.00 10.12 -18.53
C TYR A 218 -2.33 10.98 -17.30
N SER A 219 -3.44 11.73 -17.31
CA SER A 219 -3.92 12.45 -16.13
C SER A 219 -4.23 11.48 -14.98
N GLY A 220 -4.90 10.35 -15.28
CA GLY A 220 -5.15 9.28 -14.32
C GLY A 220 -3.87 8.64 -13.77
N ILE A 221 -2.88 8.38 -14.64
CA ILE A 221 -1.57 7.82 -14.24
C ILE A 221 -0.84 8.76 -13.27
N ILE A 222 -0.81 10.07 -13.55
CA ILE A 222 -0.24 11.08 -12.65
C ILE A 222 -0.95 11.04 -11.30
N VAL A 223 -2.29 11.01 -11.30
CA VAL A 223 -3.07 10.99 -10.06
C VAL A 223 -2.82 9.72 -9.26
N LEU A 224 -2.79 8.54 -9.88
CA LEU A 224 -2.44 7.28 -9.21
C LEU A 224 -1.04 7.34 -8.58
N SER A 225 -0.08 7.92 -9.30
CA SER A 225 1.29 8.08 -8.83
C SER A 225 1.37 9.04 -7.64
N LEU A 226 0.66 10.16 -7.70
CA LEU A 226 0.56 11.12 -6.60
C LEU A 226 -0.12 10.51 -5.38
N MET A 227 -1.19 9.73 -5.57
CA MET A 227 -1.84 9.00 -4.48
C MET A 227 -0.84 8.07 -3.78
N GLY A 228 -0.02 7.34 -4.54
CA GLY A 228 1.04 6.52 -3.98
C GLY A 228 2.02 7.35 -3.16
N ILE A 229 2.58 8.42 -3.72
CA ILE A 229 3.54 9.30 -3.03
C ILE A 229 2.94 9.87 -1.73
N VAL A 230 1.68 10.29 -1.75
CA VAL A 230 0.99 10.81 -0.57
C VAL A 230 0.85 9.72 0.51
N LEU A 231 0.41 8.52 0.14
CA LEU A 231 0.29 7.41 1.08
C LEU A 231 1.65 7.01 1.68
N PHE A 232 2.68 6.92 0.85
CA PHE A 232 4.06 6.68 1.32
C PHE A 232 4.53 7.78 2.28
N SER A 233 4.28 9.04 1.94
CA SER A 233 4.69 10.18 2.77
C SER A 233 3.97 10.20 4.12
N ILE A 234 2.70 9.79 4.16
CA ILE A 234 1.94 9.64 5.41
C ILE A 234 2.57 8.56 6.29
N ILE A 235 2.92 7.40 5.74
CA ILE A 235 3.57 6.33 6.51
C ILE A 235 4.96 6.76 6.98
N ASP A 236 5.77 7.40 6.13
CA ASP A 236 7.10 7.92 6.50
C ASP A 236 7.01 8.95 7.64
N PHE A 237 5.98 9.79 7.62
CA PHE A 237 5.72 10.75 8.69
C PHE A 237 5.33 10.07 10.00
N LEU A 238 4.47 9.04 9.94
CA LEU A 238 4.12 8.23 11.11
C LEU A 238 5.36 7.51 11.67
N GLU A 239 6.18 6.89 10.82
CA GLU A 239 7.44 6.25 11.22
C GLU A 239 8.35 7.24 11.97
N PHE A 240 8.49 8.47 11.46
CA PHE A 240 9.32 9.49 12.11
C PHE A 240 8.82 9.89 13.50
N ILE A 241 7.50 9.95 13.70
CA ILE A 241 6.91 10.28 15.02
C ILE A 241 7.21 9.16 16.01
N PHE A 242 7.01 7.90 15.60
CA PHE A 242 7.16 6.75 16.49
C PHE A 242 8.62 6.33 16.73
N TYR A 243 9.54 6.63 15.81
CA TYR A 243 10.98 6.37 16.00
C TYR A 243 11.62 7.22 17.11
N ARG A 244 10.93 8.28 17.59
CA ARG A 244 11.40 9.13 18.69
C ARG A 244 11.10 8.56 20.08
N TRP A 245 10.33 7.48 20.16
CA TRP A 245 10.01 6.73 21.36
C TRP A 245 10.81 5.42 21.39
#